data_AF-A0A1A2ZD64-F1
#
_entry.id   AF-A0A1A2ZD64-F1
#
_cell.length_a   1.000
_cell.length_b   1.000
_cell.length_c   1.000
_cell.angle_alpha   90.00
_cell.angle_beta   90.00
_cell.angle_gamma   90.00
#
_symmetry.space_group_name_H-M   'P 1'
#
loop_
_entity.id
_entity.type
_entity.pdbx_description
1 polymer ?
#
loop_
_entity_poly.entity_id
_entity_poly.type
_entity_poly.pdbx_seq_one_letter_code
_entity_poly.pdbx_strand_id
1 'polypeptide(L)'
;MASLTQWIAGARPRTLPNAVAPVIAGTGAAAWLHAAVWWKALLALAVAVAFIIGVNFANDYSDGIRGTDDDRAGPVRLVGSRLATPRSVLAVAVVSLTVGAIAGLVLAWTSALWLVAVGLACIAGAWLYTGGSKPYGYAGFGEAAVFVFFGLIAVLGTQYTQALRVDWVGLTLAVATGALSSAV
;
A
#
# COMPACT_ATOMS: atom_id res chain seq x y z
N MET A 1 -16.25 16.71 -15.58
CA MET A 1 -15.11 16.72 -14.65
C MET A 1 -15.54 16.05 -13.36
N ALA A 2 -14.74 15.14 -12.82
CA ALA A 2 -15.05 14.45 -11.57
C ALA A 2 -15.12 15.42 -10.37
N SER A 3 -16.06 15.19 -9.46
CA SER A 3 -16.21 15.95 -8.22
C SER A 3 -15.15 15.54 -7.18
N LEU A 4 -14.94 16.38 -6.15
CA LEU A 4 -14.06 16.05 -5.04
C LEU A 4 -14.45 14.73 -4.36
N THR A 5 -15.75 14.50 -4.16
CA THR A 5 -16.27 13.26 -3.57
C THR A 5 -15.90 12.04 -4.41
N GLN A 6 -15.89 12.15 -5.74
CA GLN A 6 -15.48 11.05 -6.63
C GLN A 6 -13.98 10.79 -6.55
N TRP A 7 -13.15 11.83 -6.42
CA TRP A 7 -11.71 11.67 -6.17
C TRP A 7 -11.43 11.00 -4.82
N ILE A 8 -12.13 11.41 -3.76
CA ILE A 8 -12.04 10.77 -2.45
C ILE A 8 -12.48 9.31 -2.54
N ALA A 9 -13.57 9.01 -3.25
CA ALA A 9 -14.01 7.62 -3.48
C ALA A 9 -12.96 6.80 -4.24
N GLY A 10 -12.29 7.40 -5.23
CA GLY A 10 -11.19 6.78 -6.00
C GLY A 10 -9.97 6.40 -5.14
N ALA A 11 -9.69 7.15 -4.07
CA ALA A 11 -8.67 6.78 -3.08
C ALA A 11 -9.05 5.54 -2.23
N ARG A 12 -10.31 5.08 -2.33
CA ARG A 12 -10.94 3.97 -1.60
C ARG A 12 -10.69 4.04 -0.08
N PRO A 13 -11.33 4.97 0.64
CA PRO A 13 -11.14 5.12 2.08
C PRO A 13 -11.37 3.83 2.88
N ARG A 14 -12.22 2.93 2.38
CA ARG A 14 -12.49 1.61 2.98
C ARG A 14 -11.27 0.68 3.00
N THR A 15 -10.24 0.92 2.18
CA THR A 15 -9.00 0.14 2.21
C THR A 15 -7.99 0.69 3.21
N LEU A 16 -8.13 1.94 3.68
CA LEU A 16 -7.19 2.56 4.61
C LEU A 16 -6.94 1.76 5.90
N PRO A 17 -7.92 1.05 6.50
CA PRO A 17 -7.65 0.17 7.63
C PRO A 17 -6.56 -0.87 7.35
N ASN A 18 -6.47 -1.41 6.12
CA ASN A 18 -5.40 -2.34 5.73
C ASN A 18 -4.01 -1.68 5.70
N ALA A 19 -3.91 -0.36 5.57
CA ALA A 19 -2.64 0.37 5.67
C ALA A 19 -2.31 0.77 7.13
N VAL A 20 -3.33 1.16 7.91
CA VAL A 20 -3.14 1.68 9.28
C VAL A 20 -2.88 0.55 10.29
N ALA A 21 -3.67 -0.52 10.25
CA ALA A 21 -3.57 -1.61 11.23
C ALA A 21 -2.18 -2.27 11.27
N PRO A 22 -1.50 -2.54 10.14
CA PRO A 22 -0.13 -3.07 10.16
C PRO A 22 0.89 -2.17 10.85
N VAL A 23 0.77 -0.85 10.67
CA VAL A 23 1.69 0.12 11.29
C VAL A 23 1.50 0.17 12.80
N ILE A 24 0.25 0.08 13.26
CA ILE A 24 -0.06 -0.04 14.69
C ILE A 24 0.54 -1.34 15.24
N ALA A 25 0.32 -2.46 14.56
CA ALA A 25 0.83 -3.77 14.99
C ALA A 25 2.36 -3.80 15.03
N GLY A 26 3.04 -3.30 14.00
CA GLY A 26 4.50 -3.24 13.94
C GLY A 26 5.10 -2.27 14.97
N THR A 27 4.42 -1.16 15.26
CA THR A 27 4.81 -0.25 16.35
C THR A 27 4.62 -0.91 17.72
N GLY A 28 3.54 -1.68 17.91
CA GLY A 28 3.34 -2.50 19.10
C GLY A 28 4.44 -3.54 19.29
N ALA A 29 4.87 -4.22 18.22
CA ALA A 29 6.01 -5.14 18.24
C ALA A 29 7.33 -4.43 18.55
N ALA A 30 7.53 -3.20 18.10
CA ALA A 30 8.70 -2.40 18.48
C ALA A 30 8.63 -1.95 19.96
N ALA A 31 7.44 -1.60 20.45
CA ALA A 31 7.21 -1.25 21.86
C ALA A 31 7.48 -2.43 22.79
N TRP A 32 7.10 -3.65 22.38
CA TRP A 32 7.46 -4.89 23.08
C TRP A 32 8.98 -5.05 23.27
N LEU A 33 9.78 -4.58 22.31
CA LEU A 33 11.23 -4.57 22.38
C LEU A 33 11.81 -3.32 23.06
N HIS A 34 10.98 -2.48 23.68
CA HIS A 34 11.36 -1.19 24.26
C HIS A 34 12.03 -0.22 23.26
N ALA A 35 11.71 -0.35 21.97
CA ALA A 35 12.35 0.38 20.88
C ALA A 35 11.36 1.21 20.06
N ALA A 36 10.18 1.52 20.60
CA ALA A 36 9.19 2.33 19.90
C ALA A 36 9.70 3.76 19.64
N VAL A 37 9.56 4.22 18.40
CA VAL A 37 9.98 5.56 17.97
C VAL A 37 8.82 6.23 17.23
N TRP A 38 8.14 7.16 17.92
CA TRP A 38 6.89 7.76 17.44
C TRP A 38 7.00 8.40 16.05
N TRP A 39 8.09 9.12 15.76
CA TRP A 39 8.24 9.81 14.48
C TRP A 39 8.48 8.83 13.33
N LYS A 40 9.15 7.69 13.59
CA LYS A 40 9.28 6.61 12.62
C LYS A 40 7.95 5.91 12.36
N ALA A 41 7.11 5.75 13.40
CA ALA A 41 5.75 5.25 13.22
C ALA A 41 4.89 6.18 12.34
N LEU A 42 5.01 7.51 12.51
CA LEU A 42 4.32 8.48 11.64
C LEU A 42 4.81 8.44 10.20
N LEU A 43 6.13 8.28 9.98
CA LEU A 43 6.66 8.08 8.63
C LEU A 43 6.19 6.76 8.02
N ALA A 44 6.16 5.67 8.78
CA ALA A 44 5.66 4.38 8.30
C ALA A 44 4.18 4.44 7.93
N LEU A 45 3.39 5.19 8.72
CA LEU A 45 1.99 5.48 8.42
C LEU A 45 1.86 6.29 7.12
N ALA A 46 2.70 7.32 6.93
CA ALA A 46 2.72 8.11 5.71
C ALA A 46 3.06 7.25 4.48
N VAL A 47 4.05 6.35 4.58
CA VAL A 47 4.37 5.38 3.53
C VAL A 47 3.16 4.50 3.22
N ALA A 48 2.57 3.86 4.24
CA ALA A 48 1.48 2.90 4.06
C ALA A 48 0.24 3.56 3.45
N VAL A 49 -0.15 4.74 3.93
CA VAL A 49 -1.33 5.48 3.43
C VAL A 49 -1.06 6.03 2.02
N ALA A 50 0.11 6.60 1.76
CA ALA A 50 0.42 7.13 0.44
C ALA A 50 0.51 6.01 -0.61
N PHE A 51 1.10 4.86 -0.25
CA PHE A 51 1.19 3.71 -1.14
C PHE A 51 -0.18 3.08 -1.41
N ILE A 52 -1.04 2.88 -0.42
CA ILE A 52 -2.36 2.29 -0.68
C ILE A 52 -3.23 3.20 -1.56
N ILE A 53 -3.16 4.52 -1.35
CA ILE A 53 -3.83 5.49 -2.22
C ILE A 53 -3.25 5.43 -3.64
N GLY A 54 -1.92 5.42 -3.76
CA GLY A 54 -1.23 5.31 -5.04
C GLY A 54 -1.60 4.05 -5.82
N VAL A 55 -1.62 2.89 -5.14
CA VAL A 55 -2.06 1.59 -5.70
C VAL A 55 -3.51 1.65 -6.15
N ASN A 56 -4.41 2.25 -5.35
CA ASN A 56 -5.82 2.37 -5.70
C ASN A 56 -6.05 3.15 -7.00
N PHE A 57 -5.32 4.25 -7.20
CA PHE A 57 -5.35 5.02 -8.44
C PHE A 57 -4.59 4.35 -9.59
N ALA A 58 -3.48 3.66 -9.34
CA ALA A 58 -2.76 2.89 -10.35
C ALA A 58 -3.65 1.74 -10.90
N ASN A 59 -4.43 1.12 -10.02
CA ASN A 59 -5.44 0.13 -10.39
C ASN A 59 -6.59 0.77 -11.18
N ASP A 60 -7.12 1.94 -10.77
CA ASP A 60 -8.15 2.67 -11.54
C ASP A 60 -7.68 3.01 -12.96
N TYR A 61 -6.45 3.51 -13.07
CA TYR A 61 -5.82 3.75 -14.35
C TYR A 61 -5.69 2.47 -15.18
N SER A 62 -5.08 1.42 -14.64
CA SER A 62 -4.74 0.20 -15.38
C SER A 62 -5.97 -0.60 -15.81
N ASP A 63 -6.95 -0.75 -14.91
CA ASP A 63 -8.21 -1.44 -15.17
C ASP A 63 -9.04 -0.68 -16.23
N GLY A 64 -9.08 0.66 -16.10
CA GLY A 64 -9.83 1.53 -16.99
C GLY A 64 -9.28 1.61 -18.41
N ILE A 65 -7.96 1.64 -18.60
CA ILE A 65 -7.37 1.60 -19.96
C ILE A 65 -7.47 0.21 -20.62
N ARG A 66 -7.56 -0.86 -19.83
CA ARG A 66 -7.72 -2.23 -20.34
C ARG A 66 -9.17 -2.53 -20.74
N GLY A 67 -10.15 -1.73 -20.29
CA GLY A 67 -11.58 -1.98 -20.49
C GLY A 67 -12.17 -3.00 -19.52
N THR A 68 -11.45 -3.37 -18.46
CA THR A 68 -11.92 -4.35 -17.46
C THR A 68 -13.07 -3.80 -16.61
N ASP A 69 -13.25 -2.47 -16.59
CA ASP A 69 -14.31 -1.80 -15.82
C ASP A 69 -15.58 -1.47 -16.65
N ASP A 70 -15.71 -1.94 -17.89
CA ASP A 70 -16.86 -1.60 -18.77
C ASP A 70 -18.19 -2.26 -18.34
N ASP A 71 -18.15 -3.44 -17.68
CA ASP A 71 -19.33 -4.22 -17.26
C ASP A 71 -19.24 -4.63 -15.77
N ARG A 72 -18.99 -3.66 -14.88
CA ARG A 72 -18.75 -3.93 -13.45
C ARG A 72 -19.84 -3.38 -12.51
N ALA A 73 -20.36 -4.25 -11.65
CA ALA A 73 -21.06 -3.86 -10.43
C ALA A 73 -20.04 -3.58 -9.31
N GLY A 74 -19.72 -2.31 -9.06
CA GLY A 74 -18.74 -1.93 -8.04
C GLY A 74 -18.68 -0.41 -7.78
N PRO A 75 -17.83 0.05 -6.84
CA PRO A 75 -17.60 1.47 -6.63
C PRO A 75 -17.14 2.15 -7.91
N VAL A 76 -17.59 3.39 -8.13
CA VAL A 76 -17.28 4.19 -9.31
C VAL A 76 -15.76 4.26 -9.55
N ARG A 77 -15.34 3.93 -10.78
CA ARG A 77 -13.96 4.05 -11.26
C ARG A 77 -13.84 5.27 -12.14
N LEU A 78 -12.84 6.10 -11.88
CA LEU A 78 -12.73 7.40 -12.53
C LEU A 78 -12.44 7.27 -14.03
N VAL A 79 -11.56 6.35 -14.41
CA VAL A 79 -11.20 6.11 -15.81
C VAL A 79 -12.29 5.33 -16.54
N GLY A 80 -12.72 4.20 -15.98
CA GLY A 80 -13.76 3.35 -16.58
C GLY A 80 -15.09 4.10 -16.81
N SER A 81 -15.51 4.94 -15.86
CA SER A 81 -16.73 5.77 -15.99
C SER A 81 -16.52 7.07 -16.78
N ARG A 82 -15.33 7.29 -17.37
CA ARG A 82 -14.97 8.51 -18.13
C ARG A 82 -15.16 9.83 -17.34
N LEU A 83 -15.07 9.77 -16.02
CA LEU A 83 -15.25 10.93 -15.13
C LEU A 83 -13.96 11.76 -15.02
N ALA A 84 -12.80 11.10 -15.18
CA ALA A 84 -11.49 11.72 -15.25
C ALA A 84 -10.66 11.11 -16.37
N THR A 85 -9.65 11.85 -16.85
CA THR A 85 -8.77 11.34 -17.91
C THR A 85 -7.79 10.30 -17.34
N PRO A 86 -7.37 9.28 -18.12
CA PRO A 86 -6.35 8.34 -17.67
C PRO A 86 -5.07 9.03 -17.19
N ARG A 87 -4.63 10.08 -17.89
CA ARG A 87 -3.44 10.86 -17.52
C ARG A 87 -3.57 11.54 -16.16
N SER A 88 -4.73 12.11 -15.83
CA SER A 88 -4.94 12.74 -14.51
C SER A 88 -4.94 11.71 -13.39
N VAL A 89 -5.54 10.53 -13.60
CA VAL A 89 -5.57 9.46 -12.60
C VAL A 89 -4.17 8.87 -12.38
N LEU A 90 -3.42 8.66 -13.46
CA LEU A 90 -2.01 8.23 -13.39
C LEU A 90 -1.14 9.25 -12.64
N ALA A 91 -1.34 10.55 -12.88
CA ALA A 91 -0.59 11.59 -12.18
C ALA A 91 -0.83 11.53 -10.66
N VAL A 92 -2.07 11.33 -10.21
CA VAL A 92 -2.38 11.17 -8.79
C VAL A 92 -1.70 9.92 -8.22
N ALA A 93 -1.75 8.80 -8.94
CA ALA A 93 -1.07 7.57 -8.52
C ALA A 93 0.45 7.80 -8.31
N VAL A 94 1.12 8.41 -9.29
CA VAL A 94 2.56 8.71 -9.25
C VAL A 94 2.90 9.67 -8.12
N VAL A 95 2.11 10.73 -7.93
CA VAL A 95 2.33 11.69 -6.83
C VAL A 95 2.20 11.00 -5.47
N SER A 96 1.16 10.19 -5.26
CA SER A 96 0.98 9.44 -4.00
C SER A 96 2.12 8.47 -3.74
N LEU A 97 2.54 7.69 -4.75
CA LEU A 97 3.70 6.79 -4.62
C LEU A 97 5.00 7.57 -4.36
N THR A 98 5.18 8.74 -4.96
CA THR A 98 6.36 9.59 -4.73
C THR A 98 6.40 10.12 -3.29
N VAL A 99 5.27 10.59 -2.77
CA VAL A 99 5.16 11.03 -1.36
C VAL A 99 5.53 9.89 -0.41
N GLY A 100 4.99 8.69 -0.64
CA GLY A 100 5.36 7.52 0.14
C GLY A 100 6.84 7.14 -0.02
N ALA A 101 7.39 7.25 -1.22
CA ALA A 101 8.80 6.93 -1.48
C ALA A 101 9.72 7.88 -0.73
N ILE A 102 9.41 9.18 -0.69
CA ILE A 102 10.19 10.16 0.08
C ILE A 102 10.17 9.82 1.58
N ALA A 103 9.00 9.53 2.16
CA ALA A 103 8.90 9.11 3.56
C ALA A 103 9.67 7.79 3.82
N GLY A 104 9.60 6.85 2.88
CA GLY A 104 10.30 5.57 2.93
C GLY A 104 11.82 5.73 2.83
N LEU A 105 12.31 6.67 2.02
CA LEU A 105 13.73 7.00 1.93
C LEU A 105 14.25 7.59 3.25
N VAL A 106 13.49 8.45 3.91
CA VAL A 106 13.85 8.96 5.25
C VAL A 106 13.93 7.82 6.27
N LEU A 107 12.98 6.88 6.24
CA LEU A 107 13.01 5.69 7.10
C LEU A 107 14.23 4.79 6.81
N ALA A 108 14.53 4.55 5.54
CA ALA A 108 15.66 3.73 5.12
C ALA A 108 16.98 4.38 5.54
N TRP A 109 17.13 5.68 5.32
CA TRP A 109 18.32 6.44 5.71
C TRP A 109 18.58 6.40 7.22
N THR A 110 17.52 6.46 8.02
CA THR A 110 17.60 6.49 9.50
C THR A 110 17.51 5.11 10.16
N SER A 111 17.43 4.04 9.36
CA SER A 111 17.30 2.67 9.87
C SER A 111 18.22 1.70 9.16
N ALA A 112 17.97 1.41 7.87
CA ALA A 112 18.86 0.59 7.04
C ALA A 112 18.59 0.80 5.54
N LEU A 113 19.65 1.03 4.76
CA LEU A 113 19.54 1.34 3.33
C LEU A 113 18.99 0.20 2.47
N TRP A 114 19.09 -1.05 2.92
CA TRP A 114 18.51 -2.19 2.19
C TRP A 114 16.98 -2.10 2.09
N LEU A 115 16.33 -1.32 2.96
CA LEU A 115 14.89 -1.03 2.89
C LEU A 115 14.49 -0.25 1.63
N VAL A 116 15.45 0.40 0.94
CA VAL A 116 15.19 1.01 -0.37
C VAL A 116 14.76 -0.05 -1.38
N ALA A 117 15.40 -1.22 -1.37
CA ALA A 117 15.02 -2.34 -2.24
C ALA A 117 13.61 -2.84 -1.93
N VAL A 118 13.22 -2.88 -0.65
CA VAL A 118 11.85 -3.23 -0.23
C VAL A 118 10.85 -2.19 -0.74
N GLY A 119 11.14 -0.89 -0.61
CA GLY A 119 10.29 0.18 -1.13
C GLY A 119 10.11 0.10 -2.65
N LEU A 120 11.18 -0.19 -3.40
CA LEU A 120 11.12 -0.41 -4.85
C LEU A 120 10.26 -1.64 -5.18
N ALA A 121 10.38 -2.73 -4.42
CA ALA A 121 9.54 -3.91 -4.58
C ALA A 121 8.05 -3.61 -4.32
N CYS A 122 7.72 -2.76 -3.34
CA CYS A 122 6.35 -2.30 -3.11
C CYS A 122 5.80 -1.48 -4.29
N ILE A 123 6.60 -0.57 -4.87
CA ILE A 123 6.20 0.22 -6.04
C ILE A 123 6.01 -0.69 -7.26
N ALA A 124 6.90 -1.67 -7.46
CA ALA A 124 6.77 -2.66 -8.53
C ALA A 124 5.51 -3.52 -8.33
N GLY A 125 5.25 -3.98 -7.11
CA GLY A 125 4.04 -4.72 -6.75
C GLY A 125 2.78 -3.91 -7.04
N ALA A 126 2.76 -2.64 -6.63
CA ALA A 126 1.66 -1.72 -6.90
C ALA A 126 1.30 -1.65 -8.40
N TRP A 127 2.31 -1.58 -9.27
CA TRP A 127 2.10 -1.51 -10.72
C TRP A 127 1.71 -2.86 -11.33
N LEU A 128 2.42 -3.93 -10.97
CA LEU A 128 2.23 -5.27 -11.55
C LEU A 128 0.97 -5.99 -11.02
N TYR A 129 0.30 -5.44 -10.01
CA TYR A 129 -0.96 -5.97 -9.48
C TYR A 129 -2.04 -6.02 -10.56
N THR A 130 -2.22 -4.91 -11.30
CA THR A 130 -3.21 -4.76 -12.39
C THR A 130 -2.58 -4.34 -13.71
N GLY A 131 -1.44 -3.65 -13.69
CA GLY A 131 -0.72 -3.19 -14.86
C GLY A 131 0.17 -4.25 -15.53
N GLY A 132 0.61 -3.96 -16.75
CA GLY A 132 1.47 -4.86 -17.55
C GLY A 132 0.70 -5.89 -18.39
N SER A 133 1.44 -6.80 -19.04
CA SER A 133 0.87 -7.83 -19.92
C SER A 133 0.33 -9.07 -19.18
N LYS A 134 0.87 -9.35 -17.98
CA LYS A 134 0.48 -10.49 -17.13
C LYS A 134 0.37 -10.05 -15.66
N PRO A 135 -0.65 -9.24 -15.34
CA PRO A 135 -0.86 -8.75 -13.97
C PRO A 135 -1.16 -9.89 -12.99
N TYR A 136 -0.45 -9.93 -11.87
CA TYR A 136 -0.55 -11.07 -10.96
C TYR A 136 -1.87 -11.07 -10.16
N GLY A 137 -2.53 -9.92 -10.01
CA GLY A 137 -3.85 -9.83 -9.37
C GLY A 137 -4.94 -10.59 -10.14
N TYR A 138 -4.79 -10.70 -11.47
CA TYR A 138 -5.69 -11.47 -12.32
C TYR A 138 -5.24 -12.93 -12.53
N ALA A 139 -4.03 -13.28 -12.06
CA ALA A 139 -3.50 -14.63 -12.10
C ALA A 139 -3.79 -15.43 -10.81
N GLY A 140 -4.65 -14.92 -9.92
CA GLY A 140 -5.05 -15.57 -8.66
C GLY A 140 -4.10 -15.31 -7.48
N PHE A 141 -3.09 -14.45 -7.62
CA PHE A 141 -2.13 -14.16 -6.55
C PHE A 141 -2.52 -12.96 -5.67
N GLY A 142 -3.76 -12.47 -5.77
CA GLY A 142 -4.21 -11.27 -5.05
C GLY A 142 -4.09 -11.40 -3.53
N GLU A 143 -4.67 -12.47 -2.96
CA GLU A 143 -4.65 -12.74 -1.51
C GLU A 143 -3.23 -12.91 -0.99
N ALA A 144 -2.40 -13.69 -1.71
CA ALA A 144 -0.99 -13.88 -1.35
C ALA A 144 -0.22 -12.56 -1.33
N ALA A 145 -0.47 -11.67 -2.31
CA ALA A 145 0.14 -10.36 -2.33
C ALA A 145 -0.35 -9.48 -1.17
N VAL A 146 -1.64 -9.50 -0.85
CA VAL A 146 -2.19 -8.77 0.31
C VAL A 146 -1.55 -9.25 1.61
N PHE A 147 -1.41 -10.56 1.81
CA PHE A 147 -0.72 -11.15 2.94
C PHE A 147 0.73 -10.67 3.05
N VAL A 148 1.48 -10.66 1.94
CA VAL A 148 2.88 -10.26 1.91
C VAL A 148 3.04 -8.75 2.15
N PHE A 149 2.31 -7.90 1.43
CA PHE A 149 2.50 -6.44 1.50
C PHE A 149 1.92 -5.84 2.77
N PHE A 150 0.69 -6.19 3.15
CA PHE A 150 0.02 -5.63 4.33
C PHE A 150 0.34 -6.40 5.62
N GLY A 151 0.64 -7.70 5.53
CA GLY A 151 1.11 -8.47 6.68
C GLY A 151 2.62 -8.34 6.86
N LEU A 152 3.39 -9.12 6.11
CA LEU A 152 4.83 -9.26 6.32
C LEU A 152 5.59 -7.94 6.17
N ILE A 153 5.44 -7.26 5.04
CA ILE A 153 6.24 -6.06 4.75
C ILE A 153 5.82 -4.90 5.65
N ALA A 154 4.52 -4.58 5.73
CA ALA A 154 4.08 -3.42 6.50
C ALA A 154 4.29 -3.60 8.01
N VAL A 155 3.99 -4.77 8.60
CA VAL A 155 4.20 -5.00 10.04
C VAL A 155 5.69 -5.10 10.37
N LEU A 156 6.43 -5.98 9.69
CA LEU A 156 7.84 -6.23 10.03
C LEU A 156 8.74 -5.07 9.59
N GLY A 157 8.42 -4.38 8.50
CA GLY A 157 9.12 -3.16 8.10
C GLY A 157 8.93 -2.04 9.13
N THR A 158 7.72 -1.89 9.68
CA THR A 158 7.47 -0.93 10.76
C THR A 158 8.22 -1.31 12.03
N GLN A 159 8.23 -2.59 12.41
CA GLN A 159 9.02 -3.04 13.57
C GLN A 159 10.51 -2.81 13.35
N TYR A 160 11.04 -3.23 12.19
CA TYR A 160 12.46 -3.15 11.89
C TYR A 160 12.96 -1.71 11.81
N THR A 161 12.21 -0.81 11.20
CA THR A 161 12.62 0.61 11.14
C THR A 161 12.75 1.23 12.54
N GLN A 162 11.96 0.78 13.52
CA GLN A 162 12.02 1.26 14.90
C GLN A 162 13.06 0.52 15.74
N ALA A 163 13.09 -0.81 15.68
CA ALA A 163 13.88 -1.67 16.56
C ALA A 163 15.19 -2.22 15.94
N LEU A 164 15.40 -2.06 14.62
CA LEU A 164 16.49 -2.64 13.83
C LEU A 164 16.60 -4.17 13.89
N ARG A 165 15.56 -4.82 14.36
CA ARG A 165 15.40 -6.27 14.40
C ARG A 165 13.91 -6.62 14.35
N VAL A 166 13.64 -7.85 13.95
CA VAL A 166 12.33 -8.49 14.05
C VAL A 166 12.42 -9.63 15.03
N ASP A 167 11.32 -9.92 15.71
CA ASP A 167 11.22 -11.02 16.66
C ASP A 167 9.92 -11.82 16.45
N TRP A 168 9.67 -12.81 17.30
CA TRP A 168 8.52 -13.68 17.16
C TRP A 168 7.18 -12.93 17.37
N VAL A 169 7.15 -11.86 18.18
CA VAL A 169 5.94 -11.03 18.37
C VAL A 169 5.61 -10.34 17.07
N GLY A 170 6.60 -9.72 16.43
CA GLY A 170 6.44 -9.11 15.12
C GLY A 170 5.97 -10.10 14.06
N LEU A 171 6.57 -11.29 14.00
CA LEU A 171 6.16 -12.34 13.06
C LEU A 171 4.72 -12.79 13.29
N THR A 172 4.32 -12.98 14.54
CA THR A 172 2.96 -13.38 14.90
C THR A 172 1.94 -12.33 14.47
N LEU A 173 2.22 -11.06 14.77
CA LEU A 173 1.37 -9.94 14.36
C LEU A 173 1.32 -9.81 12.83
N ALA A 174 2.44 -9.99 12.13
CA ALA A 174 2.49 -9.91 10.67
C ALA A 174 1.63 -10.99 10.00
N VAL A 175 1.69 -12.22 10.49
CA VAL A 175 0.86 -13.33 9.99
C VAL A 175 -0.62 -13.07 10.29
N ALA A 176 -0.95 -12.66 11.53
CA ALA A 176 -2.33 -12.39 11.92
C ALA A 176 -2.94 -11.23 11.11
N THR A 177 -2.24 -10.10 11.01
CA THR A 177 -2.68 -8.94 10.22
C THR A 177 -2.77 -9.28 8.74
N GLY A 178 -1.78 -9.99 8.18
CA GLY A 178 -1.80 -10.41 6.79
C GLY A 178 -2.97 -11.34 6.46
N ALA A 179 -3.25 -12.32 7.33
CA ALA A 179 -4.37 -13.24 7.16
C ALA A 179 -5.72 -12.50 7.22
N LEU A 180 -5.87 -11.58 8.18
CA LEU A 180 -7.08 -10.76 8.28
C LEU A 180 -7.27 -9.89 7.05
N SER A 181 -6.22 -9.19 6.58
CA SER A 181 -6.30 -8.36 5.38
C SER A 181 -6.60 -9.15 4.11
N SER A 182 -6.14 -10.41 4.02
CA SER A 182 -6.37 -11.27 2.85
C SER A 182 -7.80 -11.83 2.81
N ALA A 183 -8.51 -11.83 3.92
CA ALA A 183 -9.89 -12.32 4.02
C ALA A 183 -10.95 -11.26 3.67
N VAL A 184 -10.55 -10.02 3.36
CA VAL A 184 -11.44 -8.87 3.06
C VAL A 184 -11.34 -8.45 1.60
#